data_AF-X1C1V3-F1
#
_entry.id   AF-X1C1V3-F1
#
_cell.length_a   1.000
_cell.length_b   1.000
_cell.length_c   1.000
_cell.angle_alpha   90.00
_cell.angle_beta   90.00
_cell.angle_gamma   90.00
#
_symmetry.space_group_name_H-M   'P 1'
#
loop_
_entity.id
_entity.type
_entity.pdbx_description
1 polymer ?
#
loop_
_entity_poly.entity_id
_entity_poly.type
_entity_poly.pdbx_seq_one_letter_code
_entity_poly.pdbx_strand_id
1 'polypeptide(L)' 'MFRALLEDDPKVRMSDITKTDNIINWKPKVYFGEGIEEKTKWFKKVI' A
#
# COMPACT_ATOMS: atom_id res chain seq x y z
N MET A 1 6.67 -19.82 -17.77
CA MET A 1 7.96 -19.69 -17.05
C MET A 1 7.69 -18.96 -15.75
N PHE A 2 7.83 -19.62 -14.60
CA PHE A 2 7.68 -18.96 -13.29
C PHE A 2 8.97 -18.21 -12.98
N ARG A 3 8.86 -16.92 -12.66
CA ARG A 3 9.99 -16.09 -12.21
C ARG A 3 9.97 -16.06 -10.69
N ALA A 4 11.09 -16.38 -10.05
CA ALA A 4 11.21 -16.27 -8.60
C ALA A 4 10.98 -14.81 -8.15
N LEU A 5 10.51 -14.63 -6.91
CA LEU A 5 10.45 -13.30 -6.30
C LEU A 5 11.83 -12.63 -6.37
N LEU A 6 11.86 -11.31 -6.59
CA LEU A 6 13.10 -10.54 -6.48
C LEU A 6 13.65 -10.73 -5.06
N GLU A 7 14.95 -10.95 -4.95
CA GLU A 7 15.64 -11.25 -3.68
C GLU A 7 15.39 -10.17 -2.60
N ASP A 8 15.18 -8.93 -3.04
CA ASP A 8 14.97 -7.76 -2.18
C ASP A 8 13.50 -7.47 -1.84
N ASP A 9 12.52 -8.22 -2.37
CA ASP A 9 11.11 -7.94 -2.08
C ASP A 9 10.72 -8.49 -0.69
N PRO A 10 10.42 -7.62 0.29
CA PRO A 10 10.06 -8.09 1.61
C PRO A 10 8.71 -8.82 1.56
N LYS A 11 8.61 -9.94 2.30
CA LYS A 11 7.35 -10.72 2.41
C LYS A 11 6.17 -9.90 2.92
N VAL A 12 6.43 -8.85 3.68
CA VAL A 12 5.42 -7.90 4.19
C VAL A 12 5.94 -6.49 3.98
N ARG A 13 5.10 -5.62 3.40
CA ARG A 13 5.41 -4.19 3.23
C ARG A 13 4.77 -3.40 4.37
N MET A 14 5.60 -2.95 5.30
CA MET A 14 5.22 -2.11 6.42
C MET A 14 6.32 -1.07 6.67
N SER A 15 6.41 -0.08 5.78
CA SER A 15 7.41 0.97 5.91
C SER A 15 7.11 1.82 7.15
N ASP A 16 8.14 2.02 7.98
CA ASP A 16 8.08 3.00 9.08
C ASP A 16 7.98 4.42 8.50
N ILE A 17 6.96 5.17 8.93
CA ILE A 17 6.67 6.53 8.46
C ILE A 17 7.11 7.61 9.44
N THR A 18 7.70 7.26 10.58
CA THR A 18 8.04 8.17 11.69
C THR A 18 8.88 9.36 11.20
N LYS A 19 9.85 9.12 10.31
CA LYS A 19 10.70 10.18 9.75
C LYS A 19 9.89 11.19 8.94
N THR A 20 8.94 10.73 8.12
CA THR A 20 8.13 11.59 7.26
C THR A 20 7.11 12.38 8.08
N ASP A 21 6.47 11.74 9.07
CA ASP A 21 5.57 12.41 10.01
C ASP A 21 6.30 13.53 10.75
N ASN A 22 7.50 13.28 11.26
CA ASN A 22 8.28 14.28 11.99
C ASN A 22 8.77 15.46 11.13
N ILE A 23 9.17 15.21 9.87
CA ILE A 23 9.79 16.25 9.01
C ILE A 23 8.72 17.08 8.30
N ILE A 24 7.67 16.44 7.80
CA ILE A 24 6.66 17.11 6.94
C ILE A 24 5.23 16.97 7.45
N ASN A 25 5.02 16.42 8.66
CA ASN A 25 3.69 16.22 9.26
C ASN A 25 2.74 15.46 8.33
N TRP A 26 3.28 14.46 7.63
CA TRP A 26 2.54 13.64 6.69
C TRP A 26 2.37 12.22 7.22
N LYS A 27 1.13 11.74 7.12
CA LYS A 27 0.71 10.38 7.40
C LYS A 27 -0.43 9.97 6.46
N PRO A 28 -0.60 8.66 6.17
CA PRO A 28 -1.74 8.19 5.41
C PRO A 28 -3.04 8.58 6.13
N LYS A 29 -3.98 9.14 5.37
CA LYS A 29 -5.30 9.56 5.88
C LYS A 29 -6.38 8.50 5.68
N VAL A 30 -6.15 7.57 4.77
CA VAL A 30 -7.09 6.51 4.39
C VAL A 30 -6.62 5.22 5.02
N TYR A 31 -7.52 4.54 5.72
CA TYR A 31 -7.24 3.23 6.30
C TYR A 31 -7.17 2.17 5.20
N PHE A 32 -6.39 1.11 5.44
CA PHE A 32 -6.22 0.04 4.46
C PHE A 32 -7.56 -0.56 4.00
N GLY A 33 -8.45 -0.89 4.94
CA GLY A 33 -9.75 -1.48 4.62
C GLY A 33 -10.63 -0.58 3.74
N GLU A 34 -10.67 0.72 4.06
CA GLU A 34 -11.40 1.72 3.29
C GLU A 34 -10.86 1.82 1.85
N GLY A 35 -9.55 1.96 1.70
CA GLY A 35 -8.92 2.04 0.38
C GLY A 35 -9.12 0.79 -0.47
N ILE A 36 -9.08 -0.41 0.14
CA ILE A 36 -9.35 -1.67 -0.56
C ILE A 36 -10.81 -1.75 -1.03
N GLU A 37 -11.76 -1.34 -0.19
CA GLU A 37 -13.18 -1.35 -0.54
C GLU A 37 -13.48 -0.39 -1.71
N GLU A 38 -12.98 0.85 -1.63
CA GLU A 38 -13.16 1.85 -2.69
C GLU A 38 -12.56 1.38 -4.02
N LYS A 39 -11.34 0.83 -3.99
CA LYS A 39 -10.70 0.29 -5.19
C LYS A 39 -11.45 -0.90 -5.76
N THR A 40 -11.93 -1.80 -4.91
CA THR A 40 -12.75 -2.94 -5.36
C THR A 40 -14.02 -2.47 -6.08
N LYS A 41 -14.72 -1.47 -5.52
CA LYS A 41 -15.90 -0.87 -6.15
C LYS A 41 -15.57 -0.25 -7.50
N TRP A 42 -14.44 0.43 -7.63
CA TRP A 42 -13.98 1.00 -8.90
C TRP A 42 -13.73 -0.10 -9.94
N PHE A 43 -12.98 -1.15 -9.61
CA PHE A 43 -12.70 -2.25 -10.54
C PHE A 43 -13.96 -2.94 -11.04
N LYS A 44 -14.95 -3.17 -10.17
CA LYS A 44 -16.26 -3.74 -10.54
C LYS A 44 -17.06 -2.89 -11.54
N LYS A 45 -16.74 -1.60 -11.70
CA LYS A 45 -17.39 -0.72 -12.67
C LYS A 45 -16.64 -0.64 -14.00
N VAL A 46 -15.34 -0.93 -14.00
CA VAL A 46 -14.45 -0.76 -15.17
C VAL A 46 -14.26 -2.07 -15.95
N ILE A 47 -14.37 -3.21 -15.26
CA ILE A 47 -14.35 -4.56 -15.84
C ILE A 47 -15.79 -5.03 -16.07
#